data_AF-A0A4P6BJH5-F1
#
_entry.id   AF-A0A4P6BJH5-F1
#
_cell.length_a   1.000
_cell.length_b   1.000
_cell.length_c   1.000
_cell.angle_alpha   90.00
_cell.angle_beta   90.00
_cell.angle_gamma   90.00
#
_symmetry.space_group_name_H-M   'P 1'
#
loop_
_entity.id
_entity.type
_entity.pdbx_description
1 polymer ?
#
loop_
_entity_poly.entity_id
_entity_poly.type
_entity_poly.pdbx_seq_one_letter_code
_entity_poly.pdbx_strand_id
1 'polypeptide(L)'
;MITPVLLVDELRDFIEPIVQNYWLETNMGTSKPPQVITGYLPPKDPTKEDPDFPFVIVRLSDGTDEQDGATITVHIIVGAYSRDSQQGWKDVANVIQRIWTELFKRRTIGNKFRVEYPMKFEIPEDQPYPHWVGIMTTTWTVAHPVLEPALEGIDYE
;
A
#
# COMPACT_ATOMS: atom_id res chain seq x y z
N MET A 1 6.77 -17.35 -10.86
CA MET A 1 6.26 -16.16 -11.57
C MET A 1 6.24 -15.00 -10.58
N ILE A 2 6.87 -13.88 -10.90
CA ILE A 2 6.78 -12.66 -10.09
C ILE A 2 5.47 -12.00 -10.49
N THR A 3 4.50 -11.95 -9.56
CA THR A 3 3.19 -11.32 -9.83
C THR A 3 3.09 -10.00 -9.06
N PRO A 4 2.34 -9.01 -9.56
CA PRO A 4 2.05 -7.79 -8.80
C PRO A 4 1.37 -8.07 -7.45
N VAL A 5 0.68 -9.21 -7.33
CA VAL A 5 0.08 -9.66 -6.05
C VAL A 5 1.16 -9.97 -5.01
N LEU A 6 2.27 -10.60 -5.42
CA LEU A 6 3.39 -10.86 -4.51
C LEU A 6 4.00 -9.58 -3.96
N LEU A 7 4.06 -8.50 -4.76
CA LEU A 7 4.51 -7.18 -4.28
C LEU A 7 3.62 -6.66 -3.16
N VAL A 8 2.30 -6.85 -3.26
CA VAL A 8 1.35 -6.42 -2.22
C VAL A 8 1.54 -7.21 -0.93
N ASP A 9 1.72 -8.52 -1.02
CA ASP A 9 1.95 -9.38 0.14
C ASP A 9 3.28 -9.04 0.84
N GLU A 10 4.35 -8.85 0.06
CA GLU A 10 5.66 -8.44 0.58
C GLU A 10 5.60 -7.03 1.23
N LEU A 11 4.81 -6.12 0.66
CA LEU A 11 4.58 -4.80 1.26
C LEU A 11 3.79 -4.88 2.56
N ARG A 12 2.81 -5.78 2.65
CA ARG A 12 2.07 -6.00 3.89
C ARG A 12 3.00 -6.49 4.99
N ASP A 13 3.79 -7.53 4.72
CA ASP A 13 4.74 -8.12 5.67
C ASP A 13 5.82 -7.11 6.08
N PHE A 14 6.15 -6.18 5.18
CA PHE A 14 7.06 -5.07 5.47
C PHE A 14 6.43 -4.01 6.40
N ILE A 15 5.17 -3.64 6.16
CA ILE A 15 4.49 -2.55 6.87
C ILE A 15 3.99 -2.98 8.25
N GLU A 16 3.51 -4.22 8.39
CA GLU A 16 2.96 -4.76 9.63
C GLU A 16 3.87 -4.53 10.86
N PRO A 17 5.18 -4.87 10.83
CA PRO A 17 6.06 -4.62 11.96
C PRO A 17 6.38 -3.13 12.21
N ILE A 18 6.15 -2.26 11.24
CA ILE A 18 6.39 -0.81 11.35
C ILE A 18 5.26 -0.14 12.14
N VAL A 19 4.03 -0.59 11.92
CA VAL A 19 2.83 0.03 12.50
C VAL A 19 2.35 -0.63 13.79
N GLN A 20 2.77 -1.87 14.08
CA GLN A 20 2.36 -2.63 15.28
C GLN A 20 2.62 -1.91 16.63
N ASN A 21 3.58 -1.00 16.68
CA ASN A 21 3.95 -0.29 17.91
C ASN A 21 3.24 1.06 18.07
N TYR A 22 2.34 1.43 17.15
CA TYR A 22 1.68 2.72 17.17
C TYR A 22 0.21 2.58 17.56
N TRP A 23 -0.10 2.88 18.81
CA TRP A 23 -1.43 2.73 19.37
C TRP A 23 -2.27 3.96 19.02
N LEU A 24 -3.31 3.78 18.21
CA LEU A 24 -4.23 4.84 17.82
C LEU A 24 -5.62 4.59 18.36
N GLU A 25 -6.40 5.65 18.47
CA GLU A 25 -7.79 5.57 18.92
C GLU A 25 -8.65 4.82 17.90
N THR A 26 -9.63 4.11 18.45
CA THR A 26 -10.65 3.37 17.69
C THR A 26 -12.01 4.04 17.87
N ASN A 27 -12.94 3.76 16.97
CA ASN A 27 -14.34 4.14 17.09
C ASN A 27 -15.01 3.57 18.37
N MET A 28 -14.46 2.51 18.94
CA MET A 28 -14.92 1.84 20.16
C MET A 28 -14.35 2.44 21.46
N GLY A 29 -13.55 3.50 21.39
CA GLY A 29 -12.91 4.12 22.57
C GLY A 29 -11.78 3.29 23.18
N THR A 30 -11.34 2.24 22.49
CA THR A 30 -10.10 1.51 22.79
C THR A 30 -8.96 2.05 21.94
N SER A 31 -7.72 1.64 22.24
CA SER A 31 -6.59 1.92 21.38
C SER A 31 -5.95 0.63 20.90
N LYS A 32 -5.59 0.58 19.62
CA LYS A 32 -4.96 -0.58 18.98
C LYS A 32 -4.02 -0.13 17.85
N PRO A 33 -3.08 -0.99 17.43
CA PRO A 33 -2.25 -0.68 16.28
C PRO A 33 -3.01 -0.76 14.94
N PRO A 34 -2.58 -0.01 13.91
CA PRO A 34 -3.11 -0.13 12.56
C PRO A 34 -3.02 -1.57 12.04
N GLN A 35 -4.15 -2.11 11.62
CA GLN A 35 -4.20 -3.41 10.95
C GLN A 35 -3.79 -3.25 9.49
N VAL A 36 -2.89 -4.10 9.00
CA VAL A 36 -2.45 -4.06 7.59
C VAL A 36 -3.26 -5.05 6.77
N ILE A 37 -3.97 -4.54 5.77
CA ILE A 37 -4.91 -5.29 4.92
C ILE A 37 -4.42 -5.18 3.47
N THR A 38 -4.55 -6.26 2.69
CA THR A 38 -4.18 -6.28 1.27
C THR A 38 -5.40 -6.28 0.36
N GLY A 39 -5.25 -5.68 -0.82
CA GLY A 39 -6.24 -5.74 -1.90
C GLY A 39 -7.36 -4.72 -1.74
N TYR A 40 -8.60 -5.18 -1.90
CA TYR A 40 -9.78 -4.35 -1.82
C TYR A 40 -10.43 -4.56 -0.45
N LEU A 41 -10.81 -3.46 0.21
CA LEU A 41 -11.81 -3.58 1.26
C LEU A 41 -13.02 -4.31 0.65
N PRO A 42 -13.56 -5.34 1.31
CA PRO A 42 -14.83 -5.91 0.89
C PRO A 42 -15.83 -4.76 0.73
N PRO A 43 -16.73 -4.80 -0.27
CA PRO A 43 -17.72 -3.76 -0.46
C PRO A 43 -18.37 -3.46 0.89
N LYS A 44 -18.48 -2.16 1.23
CA LYS A 44 -19.06 -1.70 2.49
C LYS A 44 -20.38 -2.43 2.67
N ASP A 45 -20.38 -3.41 3.56
CA ASP A 45 -21.60 -4.06 3.97
C ASP A 45 -22.28 -3.07 4.91
N PRO A 46 -23.44 -2.49 4.57
CA PRO A 46 -24.12 -1.54 5.44
C PRO A 46 -24.52 -2.15 6.80
N THR A 47 -24.36 -3.47 6.96
CA THR A 47 -24.58 -4.20 8.21
C THR A 47 -23.30 -4.49 9.01
N LYS A 48 -22.11 -4.30 8.42
CA LYS A 48 -20.83 -4.39 9.15
C LYS A 48 -20.41 -2.99 9.56
N GLU A 49 -20.12 -2.82 10.86
CA GLU A 49 -19.49 -1.62 11.39
C GLU A 49 -18.27 -1.27 10.52
N ASP A 50 -18.07 0.03 10.27
CA ASP A 50 -16.97 0.59 9.49
C ASP A 50 -15.65 -0.17 9.71
N PRO A 51 -14.76 -0.25 8.69
CA PRO A 51 -13.48 -0.94 8.82
C PRO A 51 -12.82 -0.57 10.16
N ASP A 52 -12.48 -1.58 10.95
CA ASP A 52 -12.04 -1.45 12.34
C ASP A 52 -10.79 -0.54 12.41
N PHE A 53 -10.99 0.76 12.61
CA PHE A 53 -9.94 1.79 12.62
C PHE A 53 -9.05 1.63 13.85
N PRO A 54 -7.73 1.88 13.77
CA PRO A 54 -6.94 2.24 12.59
C PRO A 54 -6.64 1.08 11.62
N PHE A 55 -6.38 1.42 10.36
CA PHE A 55 -5.94 0.46 9.33
C PHE A 55 -4.91 1.05 8.36
N VAL A 56 -4.18 0.16 7.67
CA VAL A 56 -3.37 0.46 6.50
C VAL A 56 -3.75 -0.54 5.40
N ILE A 57 -4.16 -0.05 4.24
CA ILE A 57 -4.52 -0.88 3.08
C ILE A 57 -3.43 -0.75 2.03
N VAL A 58 -2.89 -1.88 1.58
CA VAL A 58 -1.97 -1.95 0.45
C VAL A 58 -2.74 -2.45 -0.77
N ARG A 59 -2.85 -1.60 -1.80
CA ARG A 59 -3.65 -1.86 -2.98
C ARG A 59 -2.88 -1.57 -4.27
N LEU A 60 -2.94 -2.52 -5.21
CA LEU A 60 -2.51 -2.29 -6.59
C LEU A 60 -3.40 -1.24 -7.24
N SER A 61 -2.77 -0.25 -7.86
CA SER A 61 -3.45 0.79 -8.62
C SER A 61 -3.40 0.52 -10.10
N ASP A 62 -2.18 0.43 -10.63
CA ASP A 62 -1.91 0.49 -12.06
C ASP A 62 -0.59 -0.22 -12.37
N GLY A 63 -0.39 -0.61 -13.63
CA GLY A 63 0.84 -1.24 -14.09
C GLY A 63 1.14 -0.84 -15.53
N THR A 64 2.36 -0.34 -15.76
CA THR A 64 2.82 0.14 -17.05
C THR A 64 4.00 -0.72 -17.50
N ASP A 65 3.96 -1.23 -18.74
CA ASP A 65 5.08 -1.90 -19.39
C ASP A 65 5.61 -0.99 -20.50
N GLU A 66 6.83 -0.50 -20.31
CA GLU A 66 7.56 0.35 -21.27
C GLU A 66 8.74 -0.42 -21.86
N GLN A 67 9.38 0.10 -22.92
CA GLN A 67 10.52 -0.58 -23.55
C GLN A 67 11.69 -0.85 -22.60
N ASP A 68 11.90 0.02 -21.61
CA ASP A 68 13.04 -0.03 -20.69
C ASP A 68 12.71 -0.60 -19.31
N GLY A 69 11.43 -0.83 -19.01
CA GLY A 69 10.99 -1.24 -17.67
C GLY A 69 9.50 -1.56 -17.58
N ALA A 70 9.15 -2.55 -16.77
CA ALA A 70 7.80 -2.70 -16.25
C ALA A 70 7.72 -2.06 -14.85
N THR A 71 6.71 -1.23 -14.62
CA THR A 71 6.48 -0.55 -13.35
C THR A 71 5.07 -0.80 -12.84
N ILE A 72 4.94 -0.91 -11.52
CA ILE A 72 3.67 -1.11 -10.84
C ILE A 72 3.47 0.02 -9.83
N THR A 73 2.29 0.64 -9.87
CA THR A 73 1.88 1.65 -8.90
C THR A 73 1.03 1.02 -7.80
N VAL A 74 1.42 1.25 -6.55
CA VAL A 74 0.74 0.77 -5.35
C VAL A 74 0.31 1.97 -4.50
N HIS A 75 -0.96 1.97 -4.10
CA HIS A 75 -1.50 2.88 -3.10
C HIS A 75 -1.47 2.22 -1.72
N ILE A 76 -0.92 2.95 -0.76
CA ILE A 76 -0.92 2.62 0.66
C ILE A 76 -1.87 3.62 1.32
N ILE A 77 -3.06 3.16 1.69
CA ILE A 77 -4.13 3.99 2.26
C ILE A 77 -4.11 3.80 3.77
N VAL A 78 -3.94 4.90 4.51
CA VAL A 78 -3.92 4.89 5.97
C VAL A 78 -5.22 5.49 6.48
N GLY A 79 -5.90 4.78 7.38
CA GLY A 79 -7.09 5.23 8.07
C GLY A 79 -6.86 5.32 9.57
N ALA A 80 -7.25 6.44 10.19
CA ALA A 80 -7.27 6.64 11.63
C ALA A 80 -8.63 7.18 12.09
N TYR A 81 -9.00 6.90 13.33
CA TYR A 81 -10.18 7.46 13.98
C TYR A 81 -9.74 8.49 15.01
N SER A 82 -10.28 9.71 14.96
CA SER A 82 -10.10 10.67 16.04
C SER A 82 -11.23 11.70 16.04
N ARG A 83 -11.83 11.89 17.22
CA ARG A 83 -12.83 12.94 17.43
C ARG A 83 -12.20 14.33 17.55
N ASP A 84 -10.90 14.39 17.85
CA ASP A 84 -10.12 15.63 17.87
C ASP A 84 -9.64 15.97 16.45
N SER A 85 -10.19 17.04 15.88
CA SER A 85 -9.83 17.49 14.55
C SER A 85 -8.38 17.97 14.41
N GLN A 86 -7.70 18.27 15.53
CA GLN A 86 -6.29 18.62 15.52
C GLN A 86 -5.35 17.41 15.63
N GLN A 87 -5.88 16.22 15.94
CA GLN A 87 -5.08 15.02 16.17
C GLN A 87 -5.19 14.00 15.03
N GLY A 88 -6.39 13.79 14.47
CA GLY A 88 -6.60 12.73 13.49
C GLY A 88 -5.73 12.82 12.22
N TRP A 89 -5.53 14.02 11.67
CA TRP A 89 -4.62 14.20 10.53
C TRP A 89 -3.16 13.92 10.89
N LYS A 90 -2.74 14.22 12.13
CA LYS A 90 -1.37 13.96 12.61
C LYS A 90 -1.12 12.47 12.73
N ASP A 91 -2.11 11.71 13.18
CA ASP A 91 -2.01 10.27 13.31
C ASP A 91 -1.81 9.60 11.94
N VAL A 92 -2.60 10.01 10.94
CA VAL A 92 -2.42 9.59 9.55
C VAL A 92 -1.04 9.98 9.01
N ALA A 93 -0.65 11.25 9.16
CA ALA A 93 0.64 11.74 8.68
C ALA A 93 1.82 10.99 9.33
N ASN A 94 1.75 10.71 10.64
CA ASN A 94 2.78 9.99 11.37
C ASN A 94 2.95 8.55 10.87
N VAL A 95 1.86 7.85 10.59
CA VAL A 95 1.91 6.49 10.04
C VAL A 95 2.52 6.52 8.64
N ILE A 96 2.08 7.43 7.76
CA ILE A 96 2.65 7.60 6.41
C ILE A 96 4.15 7.87 6.48
N GLN A 97 4.60 8.80 7.34
CA GLN A 97 6.02 9.17 7.43
C GLN A 97 6.90 8.03 7.94
N ARG A 98 6.38 7.15 8.80
CA ARG A 98 7.10 5.95 9.24
C ARG A 98 7.28 4.96 8.10
N ILE A 99 6.19 4.66 7.38
CA ILE A 99 6.22 3.78 6.21
C ILE A 99 7.21 4.33 5.18
N TRP A 100 7.11 5.63 4.87
CA TRP A 100 8.05 6.30 3.97
C TRP A 100 9.50 6.15 4.44
N THR A 101 9.80 6.50 5.70
CA THR A 101 11.16 6.45 6.22
C THR A 101 11.77 5.06 6.11
N GLU A 102 11.01 4.01 6.42
CA GLU A 102 11.49 2.63 6.32
C GLU A 102 11.62 2.17 4.87
N LEU A 103 10.70 2.53 3.98
CA LEU A 103 10.83 2.29 2.54
C LEU A 103 12.07 2.97 1.95
N PHE A 104 12.38 4.19 2.41
CA PHE A 104 13.57 4.92 1.97
C PHE A 104 14.86 4.23 2.43
N LYS A 105 14.88 3.71 3.66
CA LYS A 105 16.02 2.93 4.19
C LYS A 105 16.16 1.60 3.45
N ARG A 106 15.05 0.92 3.19
CA ARG A 106 14.97 -0.41 2.59
C ARG A 106 14.36 -0.26 1.20
N ARG A 107 15.15 0.27 0.26
CA ARG A 107 14.72 0.56 -1.12
C ARG A 107 14.31 -0.67 -1.93
N THR A 108 14.61 -1.86 -1.43
CA THR A 108 14.27 -3.12 -2.08
C THR A 108 13.54 -4.02 -1.10
N ILE A 109 12.36 -4.51 -1.50
CA ILE A 109 11.54 -5.44 -0.73
C ILE A 109 11.58 -6.81 -1.42
N GLY A 110 11.61 -7.88 -0.62
CA GLY A 110 11.61 -9.27 -1.09
C GLY A 110 12.82 -9.62 -1.97
N ASN A 111 13.88 -8.79 -1.96
CA ASN A 111 15.03 -8.84 -2.88
C ASN A 111 14.66 -8.83 -4.37
N LYS A 112 13.46 -8.37 -4.72
CA LYS A 112 12.90 -8.45 -6.08
C LYS A 112 12.28 -7.15 -6.55
N PHE A 113 11.72 -6.38 -5.63
CA PHE A 113 10.97 -5.18 -5.94
C PHE A 113 11.72 -3.96 -5.45
N ARG A 114 12.01 -3.02 -6.35
CA ARG A 114 12.70 -1.79 -6.01
C ARG A 114 11.73 -0.63 -6.08
N VAL A 115 11.69 0.17 -5.02
CA VAL A 115 10.89 1.41 -4.99
C VAL A 115 11.60 2.51 -5.76
N GLU A 116 10.86 3.24 -6.57
CA GLU A 116 11.35 4.34 -7.39
C GLU A 116 10.86 5.70 -6.88
N TYR A 117 11.55 6.76 -7.31
CA TYR A 117 11.10 8.13 -7.09
C TYR A 117 10.20 8.58 -8.25
N PRO A 118 9.25 9.50 -8.00
CA PRO A 118 8.90 10.08 -6.70
C PRO A 118 7.89 9.23 -5.91
N MET A 119 8.12 9.07 -4.61
CA MET A 119 7.06 8.68 -3.67
C MET A 119 6.22 9.93 -3.35
N LYS A 120 4.91 9.79 -3.37
CA LYS A 120 3.97 10.88 -3.11
C LYS A 120 3.03 10.49 -1.97
N PHE A 121 2.51 11.48 -1.26
CA PHE A 121 1.40 11.28 -0.35
C PHE A 121 0.45 12.47 -0.41
N GLU A 122 -0.80 12.22 -0.07
CA GLU A 122 -1.85 13.22 0.05
C GLU A 122 -2.74 12.88 1.25
N ILE A 123 -3.23 13.92 1.91
CA ILE A 123 -4.30 13.83 2.89
C ILE A 123 -5.45 14.62 2.27
N PRO A 124 -6.49 13.95 1.74
CA PRO A 124 -7.61 14.62 1.10
C PRO A 124 -8.21 15.73 1.98
N GLU A 125 -8.70 16.82 1.38
CA GLU A 125 -9.39 17.86 2.14
C GLU A 125 -10.76 17.39 2.63
N ASP A 126 -11.45 16.59 1.82
CA ASP A 126 -12.73 15.97 2.16
C ASP A 126 -12.49 14.72 3.02
N GLN A 127 -12.62 14.90 4.34
CA GLN A 127 -12.40 13.86 5.34
C GLN A 127 -13.73 13.43 5.97
N PRO A 128 -14.02 12.12 6.06
CA PRO A 128 -15.26 11.62 6.63
C PRO A 128 -15.21 11.65 8.17
N TYR A 129 -15.23 12.86 8.76
CA TYR A 129 -15.18 13.06 10.22
C TYR A 129 -16.16 12.11 10.95
N PRO A 130 -15.73 11.42 12.02
CA PRO A 130 -14.46 11.51 12.76
C PRO A 130 -13.30 10.64 12.21
N HIS A 131 -13.41 10.16 10.97
CA HIS A 131 -12.38 9.37 10.32
C HIS A 131 -11.45 10.25 9.49
N TRP A 132 -10.17 9.86 9.50
CA TRP A 132 -9.10 10.53 8.79
C TRP A 132 -8.41 9.53 7.88
N VAL A 133 -8.19 9.94 6.64
CA VAL A 133 -7.62 9.12 5.58
C VAL A 133 -6.45 9.85 4.94
N GLY A 134 -5.38 9.11 4.66
CA GLY A 134 -4.28 9.57 3.83
C GLY A 134 -3.88 8.50 2.84
N ILE A 135 -3.34 8.92 1.71
CA ILE A 135 -2.98 8.04 0.60
C ILE A 135 -1.51 8.30 0.28
N MET A 136 -0.70 7.26 0.35
CA MET A 136 0.67 7.27 -0.14
C MET A 136 0.75 6.47 -1.44
N THR A 137 1.36 7.03 -2.47
CA THR A 137 1.52 6.42 -3.79
C THR A 137 2.99 6.09 -4.02
N THR A 138 3.25 4.83 -4.34
CA THR A 138 4.60 4.29 -4.57
C THR A 138 4.67 3.59 -5.91
N THR A 139 5.81 3.74 -6.60
CA THR A 139 6.07 3.11 -7.90
C THR A 139 7.19 2.09 -7.74
N TRP A 140 7.01 0.92 -8.33
CA TRP A 140 7.88 -0.24 -8.15
C TRP A 140 8.31 -0.80 -9.48
N THR A 141 9.61 -0.98 -9.69
CA THR A 141 10.11 -1.72 -10.85
C THR A 141 9.88 -3.22 -10.67
N VAL A 142 9.34 -3.86 -11.69
CA VAL A 142 9.12 -5.31 -11.76
C VAL A 142 9.79 -5.91 -12.99
N ALA A 143 9.98 -7.23 -12.99
CA ALA A 143 10.59 -7.94 -14.12
C ALA A 143 9.66 -7.91 -15.35
N HIS A 144 10.24 -7.72 -16.53
CA HIS A 144 9.48 -7.72 -17.79
C HIS A 144 8.85 -9.08 -18.09
N PRO A 145 7.62 -9.09 -18.63
CA PRO A 145 7.12 -10.25 -19.34
C PRO A 145 7.98 -10.48 -20.59
N VAL A 146 8.68 -11.60 -20.65
CA VAL A 146 9.48 -12.00 -21.82
C VAL A 146 8.59 -12.69 -22.85
N LEU A 147 8.69 -12.27 -24.10
CA LEU A 147 8.12 -12.98 -25.24
C LEU A 147 8.74 -14.39 -25.30
N GLU A 148 7.89 -15.40 -25.37
CA GLU A 148 8.35 -16.75 -25.67
C GLU A 148 8.91 -16.72 -27.11
N PRO A 149 10.15 -17.19 -27.35
CA PRO A 149 10.71 -17.20 -28.70
C PRO A 149 9.77 -18.00 -29.60
N ALA A 150 9.38 -17.41 -30.74
CA ALA A 150 8.71 -18.18 -31.78
C ALA A 150 9.63 -19.36 -32.12
N LEU A 151 9.09 -20.58 -32.10
CA LEU A 151 9.79 -21.75 -32.61
C LEU A 151 10.10 -21.49 -34.08
N GLU A 152 11.32 -21.01 -34.36
CA GLU A 152 11.83 -20.91 -35.72
C GLU A 152 11.76 -22.31 -36.33
N GLY A 153 11.22 -22.36 -37.54
CA GLY A 153 10.71 -23.55 -38.20
C GLY A 153 11.60 -24.77 -38.04
N ILE A 154 11.00 -25.86 -37.58
CA ILE A 154 11.53 -27.19 -37.87
C ILE A 154 11.37 -27.34 -39.38
N ASP A 155 12.44 -27.06 -40.13
CA ASP A 155 12.55 -27.48 -41.52
C ASP A 155 12.46 -29.01 -41.51
N TYR A 156 11.35 -29.52 -42.03
CA TYR A 156 11.23 -30.92 -42.38
C TYR A 156 11.93 -31.08 -43.74
N GLU A 157 13.19 -31.53 -43.72
CA GLU A 157 13.82 -32.14 -44.90
C GLU A 157 13.14 -33.46 -45.29
#